data_AF-A0A4S2RMF8-F1
#
_entry.id   AF-A0A4S2RMF8-F1
#
_cell.length_a   1.000
_cell.length_b   1.000
_cell.length_c   1.000
_cell.angle_alpha   90.00
_cell.angle_beta   90.00
_cell.angle_gamma   90.00
#
_symmetry.space_group_name_H-M   'P 1'
#
loop_
_entity.id
_entity.type
_entity.pdbx_description
1 polymer ?
#
loop_
_entity_poly.entity_id
_entity_poly.type
_entity_poly.pdbx_seq_one_letter_code
_entity_poly.pdbx_strand_id
1 'polypeptide(L)'
;MTALLVAGAALWGAAAGSLLPRPAHRLGVEPDQPWRSADPEGRPFTGPARGWLGAARGHGPATPQVALLTGLVCAALAATTGARPELVVWLLLAPVAVLLGLVDRRVHRLPDVLTLPLAAAATVLLGLAALVPGHAGSWTGALIGELVLGGGYLVLVLINPAG
;
A
#
# COMPACT_ATOMS: atom_id res chain seq x y z
N MET A 1 -8.47 -24.66 7.79
CA MET A 1 -8.04 -23.37 8.38
C MET A 1 -7.48 -22.42 7.30
N THR A 2 -6.46 -22.83 6.55
CA THR A 2 -5.74 -21.96 5.59
C THR A 2 -6.60 -21.38 4.46
N ALA A 3 -7.51 -22.18 3.88
CA ALA A 3 -8.39 -21.70 2.81
C ALA A 3 -9.34 -20.56 3.27
N LEU A 4 -9.86 -20.62 4.49
CA LEU A 4 -10.71 -19.57 5.06
C LEU A 4 -9.93 -18.29 5.31
N LEU A 5 -8.68 -18.40 5.79
CA LEU A 5 -7.80 -17.25 5.97
C LEU A 5 -7.48 -16.55 4.64
N VAL A 6 -7.14 -17.33 3.61
CA VAL A 6 -6.87 -16.81 2.27
C VAL A 6 -8.12 -16.15 1.68
N ALA A 7 -9.29 -16.77 1.82
CA ALA A 7 -10.56 -16.20 1.35
C ALA A 7 -10.91 -14.89 2.10
N GLY A 8 -10.76 -14.87 3.43
CA GLY A 8 -10.97 -13.67 4.24
C GLY A 8 -10.01 -12.53 3.87
N ALA A 9 -8.74 -12.84 3.66
CA ALA A 9 -7.74 -11.88 3.19
C ALA A 9 -8.05 -11.35 1.78
N ALA A 10 -8.52 -12.20 0.87
CA ALA A 10 -8.94 -11.81 -0.47
C ALA A 10 -10.12 -10.83 -0.42
N LEU A 11 -11.14 -11.13 0.40
CA LEU A 11 -12.31 -10.27 0.59
C LEU A 11 -11.92 -8.92 1.22
N TRP A 12 -11.06 -8.94 2.23
CA TRP A 12 -10.49 -7.74 2.83
C TRP A 12 -9.75 -6.89 1.79
N GLY A 13 -8.85 -7.51 1.02
CA GLY A 13 -8.09 -6.82 -0.02
C GLY A 13 -8.98 -6.25 -1.12
N ALA A 14 -10.02 -6.98 -1.54
CA ALA A 14 -10.98 -6.48 -2.53
C ALA A 14 -11.80 -5.29 -2.00
N ALA A 15 -12.27 -5.38 -0.76
CA ALA A 15 -13.00 -4.30 -0.10
C ALA A 15 -12.12 -3.04 0.03
N ALA A 16 -10.90 -3.17 0.57
CA ALA A 16 -9.95 -2.06 0.68
C ALA A 16 -9.56 -1.50 -0.70
N GLY A 17 -9.31 -2.38 -1.67
CA GLY A 17 -8.96 -2.05 -3.06
C GLY A 17 -10.03 -1.22 -3.77
N SER A 18 -11.31 -1.45 -3.46
CA SER A 18 -12.42 -0.67 -4.02
C SER A 18 -12.40 0.82 -3.61
N LEU A 19 -11.72 1.14 -2.50
CA LEU A 19 -11.60 2.49 -1.96
C LEU A 19 -10.36 3.22 -2.48
N LEU A 20 -9.42 2.54 -3.14
CA LEU A 20 -8.13 3.10 -3.58
C LEU A 20 -8.16 4.04 -4.81
N PRO A 21 -9.07 3.92 -5.80
CA PRO A 21 -9.01 4.75 -7.00
C PRO A 21 -9.13 6.25 -6.73
N ARG A 22 -9.95 6.64 -5.76
CA ARG A 22 -10.19 8.04 -5.38
C ARG A 22 -8.95 8.69 -4.74
N PRO A 23 -8.31 8.13 -3.69
CA PRO A 23 -7.03 8.65 -3.19
C PRO A 23 -5.93 8.62 -4.25
N ALA A 24 -5.88 7.59 -5.11
CA ALA A 24 -4.89 7.52 -6.18
C ALA A 24 -5.05 8.65 -7.21
N HIS A 25 -6.28 9.07 -7.51
CA HIS A 25 -6.52 10.22 -8.36
C HIS A 25 -6.18 11.54 -7.66
N ARG A 26 -6.58 11.66 -6.40
CA ARG A 26 -6.32 12.86 -5.58
C ARG A 26 -4.82 13.18 -5.47
N LEU A 27 -4.01 12.14 -5.28
CA LEU A 27 -2.56 12.21 -5.10
C LEU A 27 -1.77 12.14 -6.42
N GLY A 28 -2.40 11.75 -7.53
CA GLY A 28 -1.80 11.71 -8.86
C GLY A 28 -1.70 13.11 -9.49
N VAL A 29 -0.88 13.96 -8.88
CA VAL A 29 -0.54 15.30 -9.35
C VAL A 29 0.96 15.43 -9.53
N GLU A 30 1.36 16.27 -10.50
CA GLU A 30 2.75 16.61 -10.76
C GLU A 30 3.41 17.26 -9.53
N PRO A 31 4.75 17.23 -9.39
CA PRO A 31 5.44 17.97 -8.33
C PRO A 31 4.99 19.42 -8.24
N ASP A 32 4.93 19.93 -7.01
CA ASP A 32 4.54 21.31 -6.67
C ASP A 32 3.10 21.72 -7.01
N GLN A 33 2.28 20.81 -7.57
CA GLN A 33 0.85 21.04 -7.74
C GLN A 33 0.04 20.64 -6.50
N PRO A 34 -1.01 21.41 -6.16
CA PRO A 34 -1.90 21.05 -5.08
C PRO A 34 -2.66 19.76 -5.43
N TRP A 35 -2.97 18.96 -4.41
CA TRP A 35 -3.79 17.76 -4.58
C TRP A 35 -5.14 18.09 -5.20
N ARG A 36 -5.64 17.20 -6.07
CA ARG A 36 -6.93 17.42 -6.73
C ARG A 36 -8.05 17.53 -5.69
N SER A 37 -8.95 18.50 -5.86
CA SER A 37 -10.10 18.72 -4.98
C SER A 37 -11.42 18.26 -5.60
N ALA A 38 -11.40 17.84 -6.86
CA ALA A 38 -12.55 17.42 -7.64
C ALA A 38 -12.28 16.10 -8.39
N ASP A 39 -13.37 15.43 -8.78
CA ASP A 39 -13.36 14.22 -9.60
C ASP A 39 -13.03 14.53 -11.09
N PRO A 40 -12.84 13.51 -11.95
CA PRO A 40 -12.57 13.72 -13.38
C PRO A 40 -13.64 14.53 -14.11
N GLU A 41 -14.87 14.56 -13.61
CA GLU A 41 -15.98 15.36 -14.15
C GLU A 41 -16.08 16.77 -13.55
N GLY A 42 -15.12 17.17 -12.69
CA GLY A 42 -15.06 18.50 -12.08
C GLY A 42 -15.97 18.69 -10.86
N ARG A 43 -16.58 17.63 -10.33
CA ARG A 43 -17.40 17.70 -9.11
C ARG A 43 -16.52 17.66 -7.86
N PRO A 44 -16.76 18.52 -6.86
CA PRO A 44 -15.94 18.56 -5.66
C PRO A 44 -16.04 17.25 -4.85
N PHE A 45 -14.92 16.83 -4.26
CA PHE A 45 -14.91 15.69 -3.36
C PHE A 45 -15.67 15.99 -2.06
N THR A 46 -16.91 15.50 -1.99
CA THR A 46 -17.73 15.54 -0.77
C THR A 46 -17.85 14.14 -0.15
N GLY A 47 -18.20 14.07 1.15
CA GLY A 47 -18.44 12.81 1.86
C GLY A 47 -17.54 12.57 3.09
N PRO A 48 -17.61 11.35 3.67
CA PRO A 48 -16.89 11.01 4.90
C PRO A 48 -15.37 11.12 4.73
N ALA A 49 -14.69 11.32 5.86
CA ALA A 49 -13.24 11.57 5.90
C ALA A 49 -12.81 12.68 4.92
N ARG A 50 -13.48 13.85 4.93
CA ARG A 50 -13.19 14.99 4.03
C ARG A 50 -13.16 14.60 2.53
N GLY A 51 -14.08 13.73 2.13
CA GLY A 51 -14.20 13.26 0.75
C GLY A 51 -13.10 12.32 0.27
N TRP A 52 -12.33 11.69 1.17
CA TRP A 52 -11.36 10.64 0.83
C TRP A 52 -12.04 9.28 0.63
N LEU A 53 -13.08 8.99 1.41
CA LEU A 53 -13.82 7.74 1.36
C LEU A 53 -15.10 7.94 0.53
N GLY A 54 -15.29 7.12 -0.48
CA GLY A 54 -16.52 7.10 -1.25
C GLY A 54 -16.36 6.38 -2.59
N ALA A 55 -17.49 5.89 -3.11
CA ALA A 55 -17.55 5.34 -4.45
C ALA A 55 -16.95 6.36 -5.44
N ALA A 56 -15.99 5.90 -6.22
CA ALA A 56 -15.32 6.70 -7.21
C ALA A 56 -16.26 6.87 -8.43
N ARG A 57 -17.33 7.68 -8.27
CA ARG A 57 -18.19 8.08 -9.38
C ARG A 57 -17.27 8.71 -10.44
N GLY A 58 -17.28 8.17 -11.67
CA GLY A 58 -16.43 8.67 -12.77
C GLY A 58 -15.04 8.03 -12.94
N HIS A 59 -14.56 7.17 -12.04
CA HIS A 59 -13.20 6.59 -12.14
C HIS A 59 -13.07 5.33 -13.03
N GLY A 60 -14.13 4.98 -13.76
CA GLY A 60 -14.08 3.95 -14.80
C GLY A 60 -13.74 2.51 -14.34
N PRO A 61 -13.48 1.59 -15.30
CA PRO A 61 -13.25 0.15 -15.08
C PRO A 61 -11.97 -0.19 -14.30
N ALA A 62 -11.17 0.81 -13.90
CA ALA A 62 -10.00 0.61 -13.06
C ALA A 62 -10.37 0.16 -11.63
N THR A 63 -11.58 0.47 -11.16
CA THR A 63 -12.06 0.11 -9.80
C THR A 63 -12.10 -1.41 -9.55
N PRO A 64 -12.75 -2.24 -10.40
CA PRO A 64 -12.73 -3.69 -10.21
C PRO A 64 -11.35 -4.31 -10.41
N GLN A 65 -10.51 -3.78 -11.31
CA GLN A 65 -9.15 -4.27 -11.51
C GLN A 65 -8.26 -4.04 -10.29
N VAL A 66 -8.33 -2.85 -9.68
CA VAL A 66 -7.60 -2.52 -8.45
C VAL A 66 -8.11 -3.32 -7.27
N ALA A 67 -9.43 -3.52 -7.15
CA ALA A 67 -10.00 -4.40 -6.13
C ALA A 67 -9.53 -5.85 -6.29
N LEU A 68 -9.55 -6.40 -7.51
CA LEU A 68 -9.07 -7.74 -7.80
C LEU A 68 -7.58 -7.88 -7.49
N LEU A 69 -6.75 -6.95 -7.97
CA LEU A 69 -5.31 -6.94 -7.71
C LEU A 69 -5.02 -6.91 -6.21
N THR A 70 -5.66 -6.00 -5.47
CA THR A 70 -5.45 -5.87 -4.02
C THR A 70 -5.91 -7.13 -3.28
N GLY A 71 -7.05 -7.71 -3.70
CA GLY A 71 -7.52 -8.99 -3.21
C GLY A 71 -6.53 -10.14 -3.44
N LEU A 72 -5.96 -10.23 -4.65
CA LEU A 72 -4.96 -11.24 -4.99
C LEU A 72 -3.66 -11.06 -4.20
N VAL A 73 -3.19 -9.82 -4.01
CA VAL A 73 -2.01 -9.52 -3.19
C VAL A 73 -2.25 -9.95 -1.74
N CYS A 74 -3.39 -9.59 -1.15
CA CYS A 74 -3.74 -10.01 0.21
C CYS A 74 -3.88 -11.53 0.33
N ALA A 75 -4.48 -12.19 -0.66
CA ALA A 75 -4.60 -13.65 -0.72
C ALA A 75 -3.22 -14.34 -0.77
N ALA A 76 -2.31 -13.83 -1.60
CA ALA A 76 -0.94 -14.33 -1.72
C ALA A 76 -0.18 -14.16 -0.40
N LEU A 77 -0.27 -12.99 0.24
CA LEU A 77 0.34 -12.73 1.54
C LEU A 77 -0.20 -13.67 2.63
N ALA A 78 -1.50 -13.95 2.64
CA ALA A 78 -2.10 -14.92 3.54
C ALA A 78 -1.61 -16.35 3.28
N ALA A 79 -1.44 -16.73 2.01
CA ALA A 79 -0.97 -18.04 1.62
C ALA A 79 0.50 -18.28 2.01
N THR A 80 1.36 -17.26 1.91
CA THR A 80 2.79 -17.38 2.22
C THR A 80 3.10 -17.19 3.70
N THR A 81 2.37 -16.30 4.39
CA THR A 81 2.63 -15.98 5.80
C THR A 81 1.95 -16.98 6.74
N GLY A 82 0.78 -17.50 6.36
CA GLY A 82 -0.04 -18.36 7.22
C GLY A 82 -0.62 -17.61 8.42
N ALA A 83 -1.09 -18.35 9.44
CA ALA A 83 -1.76 -17.82 10.63
C ALA A 83 -0.77 -17.23 11.66
N ARG A 84 0.11 -16.33 11.22
CA ARG A 84 1.12 -15.68 12.05
C ARG A 84 0.75 -14.21 12.29
N PRO A 85 1.20 -13.58 13.40
CA PRO A 85 0.83 -12.19 13.71
C PRO A 85 1.25 -11.20 12.62
N GLU A 86 2.32 -11.48 11.88
CA GLU A 86 2.80 -10.66 10.77
C GLU A 86 1.75 -10.53 9.64
N LEU A 87 0.87 -11.53 9.46
CA LEU A 87 -0.18 -11.46 8.44
C LEU A 87 -1.11 -10.26 8.66
N VAL A 88 -1.45 -9.95 9.92
CA VAL A 88 -2.30 -8.80 10.24
C VAL A 88 -1.61 -7.52 9.77
N VAL A 89 -0.31 -7.40 10.02
CA VAL A 89 0.49 -6.26 9.58
C VAL A 89 0.49 -6.17 8.05
N TRP A 90 0.73 -7.28 7.36
CA TRP A 90 0.73 -7.31 5.90
C TRP A 90 -0.61 -6.93 5.28
N LEU A 91 -1.73 -7.39 5.84
CA LEU A 91 -3.07 -7.04 5.34
C LEU A 91 -3.43 -5.57 5.58
N LEU A 92 -2.85 -4.91 6.59
CA LEU A 92 -3.00 -3.48 6.80
C LEU A 92 -2.14 -2.64 5.85
N LEU A 93 -0.89 -3.07 5.60
CA LEU A 93 0.06 -2.34 4.77
C LEU A 93 -0.21 -2.52 3.26
N ALA A 94 -0.66 -3.70 2.83
CA ALA A 94 -0.81 -4.05 1.41
C ALA A 94 -1.72 -3.09 0.61
N PRO A 95 -2.91 -2.68 1.10
CA PRO A 95 -3.74 -1.70 0.37
C PRO A 95 -3.04 -0.35 0.19
N VAL A 96 -2.27 0.10 1.19
CA VAL A 96 -1.51 1.36 1.11
C VAL A 96 -0.34 1.22 0.14
N ALA A 97 0.35 0.08 0.13
CA ALA A 97 1.40 -0.21 -0.85
C ALA A 97 0.85 -0.26 -2.30
N VAL A 98 -0.33 -0.85 -2.51
CA VAL A 98 -1.01 -0.81 -3.82
C VAL A 98 -1.35 0.62 -4.21
N LEU A 99 -1.88 1.44 -3.29
CA LEU A 99 -2.16 2.85 -3.53
C LEU A 99 -0.91 3.62 -3.97
N LEU A 100 0.21 3.43 -3.26
CA LEU A 100 1.50 4.02 -3.60
C LEU A 100 1.94 3.61 -5.01
N GLY A 101 1.85 2.32 -5.34
CA GLY A 101 2.16 1.83 -6.68
C GLY A 101 1.26 2.41 -7.78
N LEU A 102 -0.02 2.66 -7.51
CA LEU A 102 -0.92 3.30 -8.47
C LEU A 102 -0.57 4.77 -8.71
N VAL A 103 -0.14 5.50 -7.69
CA VAL A 103 0.32 6.89 -7.83
C VAL A 103 1.65 6.91 -8.57
N ASP A 104 2.59 6.05 -8.18
CA ASP A 104 3.90 5.92 -8.83
C ASP A 104 3.76 5.59 -10.32
N ARG A 105 2.89 4.66 -10.72
CA ARG A 105 2.66 4.38 -12.15
C ARG A 105 2.06 5.54 -12.95
N ARG A 106 1.41 6.51 -12.28
CA ARG A 106 0.75 7.65 -12.95
C ARG A 106 1.66 8.85 -13.08
N VAL A 107 2.46 9.13 -12.05
CA VAL A 107 3.26 10.36 -11.94
C VAL A 107 4.74 10.09 -11.61
N HIS A 108 5.17 8.83 -11.62
CA HIS A 108 6.53 8.40 -11.26
C HIS A 108 7.03 9.03 -9.95
N ARG A 109 6.11 9.16 -8.98
CA ARG A 109 6.33 9.80 -7.70
C ARG A 109 5.58 9.07 -6.60
N LEU A 110 6.27 8.90 -5.48
CA LEU A 110 5.69 8.42 -4.25
C LEU A 110 5.32 9.60 -3.32
N PRO A 111 4.08 9.69 -2.82
CA PRO A 111 3.69 10.73 -1.87
C PRO A 111 4.36 10.52 -0.51
N ASP A 112 5.24 11.46 -0.10
CA ASP A 112 5.94 11.39 1.20
C ASP A 112 5.00 11.30 2.40
N VAL A 113 3.82 11.94 2.27
CA VAL A 113 2.74 11.91 3.27
C VAL A 113 2.22 10.48 3.50
N LEU A 114 2.42 9.56 2.57
CA LEU A 114 2.05 8.15 2.73
C LEU A 114 3.28 7.26 2.95
N THR A 115 4.40 7.49 2.28
CA THR A 115 5.58 6.61 2.40
C THR A 115 6.23 6.66 3.78
N LEU A 116 6.46 7.85 4.35
CA LEU A 116 7.11 7.98 5.65
C LEU A 116 6.24 7.38 6.78
N PRO A 117 4.93 7.69 6.86
CA PRO A 117 4.08 7.06 7.86
C PRO A 117 3.93 5.55 7.64
N LEU A 118 3.94 5.08 6.38
CA LEU A 118 3.88 3.65 6.09
C LEU A 118 5.13 2.92 6.57
N ALA A 119 6.32 3.47 6.34
CA ALA A 119 7.57 2.92 6.83
C ALA A 119 7.59 2.87 8.36
N ALA A 120 7.24 3.98 9.02
CA ALA A 120 7.15 4.04 10.48
C ALA A 120 6.12 3.05 11.04
N ALA A 121 4.94 2.97 10.43
CA ALA A 121 3.89 2.03 10.82
C ALA A 121 4.34 0.57 10.64
N ALA A 122 5.03 0.24 9.54
CA ALA A 122 5.56 -1.09 9.32
C ALA A 122 6.55 -1.50 10.42
N THR A 123 7.52 -0.63 10.75
CA THR A 123 8.50 -0.89 11.82
C THR A 123 7.81 -1.08 13.17
N VAL A 124 6.88 -0.21 13.53
CA VAL A 124 6.16 -0.28 14.82
C VAL A 124 5.27 -1.53 14.88
N LEU A 125 4.46 -1.79 13.86
CA LEU A 125 3.53 -2.92 13.84
C LEU A 125 4.27 -4.27 13.82
N LEU A 126 5.37 -4.39 13.08
CA LEU A 126 6.22 -5.59 13.12
C LEU A 126 6.94 -5.74 14.47
N GLY A 127 7.32 -4.62 15.11
CA GLY A 127 7.82 -4.60 16.49
C GLY A 127 6.82 -5.17 17.48
N LEU A 128 5.57 -4.72 17.39
CA LEU A 128 4.49 -5.23 18.22
C LEU A 128 4.16 -6.71 17.91
N ALA A 129 4.17 -7.11 16.64
CA ALA A 129 3.95 -8.49 16.24
C ALA A 129 5.02 -9.45 16.79
N ALA A 130 6.27 -8.99 16.93
CA ALA A 130 7.36 -9.76 17.52
C ALA A 130 7.18 -10.01 19.04
N LEU A 131 6.28 -9.27 19.72
CA LEU A 131 5.95 -9.53 21.12
C LEU A 131 4.92 -10.66 21.28
N VAL A 132 4.30 -11.11 20.19
CA VAL A 132 3.24 -12.13 20.21
C VAL A 132 3.84 -13.52 19.92
N PRO A 133 3.41 -14.58 20.65
CA PRO A 133 3.85 -15.94 20.38
C PRO A 133 3.56 -16.38 18.94
N GLY A 134 4.50 -17.11 18.32
CA GLY A 134 4.34 -17.65 16.97
C GLY A 134 4.82 -16.73 15.83
N HIS A 135 5.48 -15.62 16.15
CA HIS A 135 6.21 -14.83 15.15
C HIS A 135 7.35 -15.66 14.54
N ALA A 136 7.70 -15.37 13.30
CA ALA A 136 8.82 -15.98 12.57
C ALA A 136 9.86 -14.96 12.09
N GLY A 137 9.57 -13.66 12.23
CA GLY A 137 10.48 -12.59 11.82
C GLY A 137 11.80 -12.54 12.61
N SER A 138 12.85 -12.02 11.97
CA SER A 138 14.16 -11.75 12.58
C SER A 138 14.58 -10.30 12.33
N TRP A 139 14.79 -9.54 13.41
CA TRP A 139 15.25 -8.15 13.35
C TRP A 139 16.64 -8.03 12.74
N THR A 140 17.55 -8.95 13.09
CA THR A 140 18.90 -8.96 12.51
C THR A 140 18.86 -9.18 11.00
N GLY A 141 18.03 -10.14 10.54
CA GLY A 141 17.85 -10.39 9.11
C GLY A 141 17.23 -9.18 8.39
N ALA A 142 16.26 -8.51 9.02
CA ALA A 142 15.65 -7.29 8.48
C ALA A 142 16.67 -6.15 8.33
N LEU A 143 17.48 -5.89 9.37
CA LEU A 143 18.51 -4.85 9.34
C LEU A 143 19.61 -5.15 8.31
N ILE A 144 20.04 -6.41 8.20
CA ILE A 144 21.00 -6.81 7.15
C ILE A 144 20.39 -6.62 5.77
N GLY A 145 19.14 -7.04 5.58
CA GLY A 145 18.42 -6.85 4.32
C GLY A 145 18.28 -5.37 3.93
N GLU A 146 17.95 -4.52 4.90
CA GLU A 146 17.88 -3.06 4.72
C GLU A 146 19.22 -2.46 4.32
N LEU A 147 20.31 -2.85 5.00
CA LEU A 147 21.66 -2.39 4.67
C LEU A 147 22.10 -2.84 3.27
N VAL A 148 21.80 -4.09 2.89
CA VAL A 148 22.13 -4.62 1.56
C VAL A 148 21.34 -3.88 0.48
N LEU A 149 20.04 -3.67 0.69
CA LEU A 149 19.19 -2.96 -0.25
C LEU A 149 19.58 -1.49 -0.37
N GLY A 150 19.81 -0.80 0.75
CA GLY A 150 20.26 0.59 0.79
C GLY A 150 21.63 0.77 0.15
N GLY A 151 22.57 -0.14 0.42
CA GLY A 151 23.88 -0.18 -0.25
C GLY A 151 23.76 -0.38 -1.76
N GLY A 152 22.88 -1.27 -2.20
CA GLY A 152 22.59 -1.47 -3.63
C GLY A 152 22.02 -0.22 -4.30
N TYR A 153 21.04 0.45 -3.69
CA TYR A 153 20.51 1.72 -4.19
C TYR A 153 21.56 2.83 -4.19
N LEU A 154 22.42 2.90 -3.17
CA LEU A 154 23.54 3.83 -3.14
C LEU A 154 24.48 3.60 -4.33
N VAL A 155 24.80 2.34 -4.64
CA VAL A 155 25.61 1.99 -5.81
C VAL A 155 24.92 2.42 -7.10
N LEU A 156 23.59 2.22 -7.24
CA LEU A 156 22.85 2.70 -8.41
C LEU A 156 22.94 4.22 -8.57
N VAL A 157 22.81 4.98 -7.47
CA VAL A 157 22.94 6.45 -7.47
C VAL A 157 24.37 6.87 -7.85
N LEU A 158 25.39 6.16 -7.37
CA LEU A 158 26.79 6.46 -7.72
C LEU A 158 27.10 6.15 -9.19
N ILE A 159 26.50 5.12 -9.76
CA ILE A 159 26.69 4.74 -11.18
C ILE A 159 25.88 5.65 -12.11
N ASN A 160 24.65 5.99 -11.74
CA ASN A 160 23.78 6.88 -12.51
C ASN A 160 23.21 8.01 -11.64
N PRO A 161 23.99 9.09 -11.41
CA PRO A 161 23.59 10.18 -10.52
C PRO A 161 22.44 11.03 -11.08
N ALA A 162 22.12 10.90 -12.37
CA ALA A 162 21.02 11.63 -13.01
C ALA A 162 19.67 10.89 -12.97
N GLY A 163 19.66 9.61 -12.55
CA GLY A 163 18.48 8.74 -12.60
C GLY A 163 18.40 7.92 -13.87
#